data_AF-A0A6E8W902-F1
#
_entry.id   AF-A0A6E8W902-F1
#
_cell.length_a   1.000
_cell.length_b   1.000
_cell.length_c   1.000
_cell.angle_alpha   90.00
_cell.angle_beta   90.00
_cell.angle_gamma   90.00
#
_symmetry.space_group_name_H-M   'P 1'
#
loop_
_entity.id
_entity.type
_entity.pdbx_description
1 polymer ?
#
loop_
_entity_poly.entity_id
_entity_poly.type
_entity_poly.pdbx_seq_one_letter_code
_entity_poly.pdbx_strand_id
1 'polypeptide(L)'
;ASQQRIRYTASGIRYHPLYVSSTLRYDIAVVLLNSSITFTDRIQPVRLPARSDTRQFGGFVGTLSGFGRTTDASQSISTVVRFTSNPVMTNANCITRWGSSNIQDQNVCLSGTGGRSSCNGDSGGPLTVESGGPIQIGVVSFVSIRGCEAGMPSVYSRVSFYLNWVEINSDFQRIRFTSTGIRRHPEYDDTSLRNDVALILLNSPMTFTSRVKPISLPARTDTRQFEGFTGTVSGFGRSSDASPYPSSILRFTSNPIMSKAECIVSWGFALAQSQNVCLKPTGGRSSCNGDSGGPLTVNSGGVLQIGTVSFGSSYGCASGWPSVYARVSYFLSWINENIW
;
A
#
# COMPACT_ATOMS: atom_id res chain seq x y z
N ALA A 1 -32.13 3.98 4.76
CA ALA A 1 -32.07 3.28 6.06
C ALA A 1 -30.75 3.61 6.76
N SER A 2 -30.76 3.91 8.07
CA SER A 2 -29.55 4.30 8.84
C SER A 2 -28.70 3.11 9.30
N GLN A 3 -29.22 1.90 9.20
CA GLN A 3 -28.58 0.65 9.64
C GLN A 3 -28.89 -0.45 8.62
N GLN A 4 -27.93 -1.36 8.43
CA GLN A 4 -28.14 -2.62 7.71
C GLN A 4 -27.78 -3.77 8.63
N ARG A 5 -28.62 -4.81 8.63
CA ARG A 5 -28.36 -6.06 9.33
C ARG A 5 -28.10 -7.12 8.28
N ILE A 6 -26.84 -7.51 8.15
CA ILE A 6 -26.42 -8.51 7.17
C ILE A 6 -26.08 -9.79 7.90
N ARG A 7 -26.68 -10.89 7.47
CA ARG A 7 -26.48 -12.21 8.08
C ARG A 7 -25.22 -12.85 7.51
N TYR A 8 -24.61 -13.71 8.30
CA TYR A 8 -23.56 -14.64 7.89
C TYR A 8 -23.94 -16.04 8.40
N THR A 9 -23.33 -17.06 7.82
CA THR A 9 -23.43 -18.45 8.27
C THR A 9 -22.13 -18.89 8.92
N ALA A 10 -22.17 -19.95 9.74
CA ALA A 10 -20.96 -20.51 10.34
C ALA A 10 -19.92 -20.92 9.28
N SER A 11 -20.35 -21.41 8.12
CA SER A 11 -19.49 -21.73 6.97
C SER A 11 -18.79 -20.51 6.35
N GLY A 12 -19.29 -19.29 6.61
CA GLY A 12 -18.65 -18.05 6.19
C GLY A 12 -17.53 -17.59 7.14
N ILE A 13 -17.37 -18.22 8.30
CA ILE A 13 -16.33 -17.87 9.26
C ILE A 13 -15.08 -18.68 8.96
N ARG A 14 -13.97 -17.99 8.72
CA ARG A 14 -12.65 -18.61 8.57
C ARG A 14 -11.74 -18.09 9.67
N TYR A 15 -11.42 -18.93 10.63
CA TYR A 15 -10.43 -18.63 11.67
C TYR A 15 -9.02 -18.95 11.16
N HIS A 16 -8.01 -18.29 11.71
CA HIS A 16 -6.63 -18.60 11.36
C HIS A 16 -6.29 -20.07 11.73
N PRO A 17 -5.69 -20.88 10.84
CA PRO A 17 -5.49 -22.31 11.07
C PRO A 17 -4.52 -22.62 12.22
N LEU A 18 -3.68 -21.65 12.60
CA LEU A 18 -2.77 -21.75 13.74
C LEU A 18 -3.36 -21.20 15.05
N TYR A 19 -4.66 -20.89 15.09
CA TYR A 19 -5.29 -20.37 16.31
C TYR A 19 -5.15 -21.34 17.49
N VAL A 20 -4.72 -20.81 18.65
CA VAL A 20 -4.58 -21.58 19.90
C VAL A 20 -5.36 -20.91 21.01
N SER A 21 -6.47 -21.53 21.45
CA SER A 21 -7.39 -20.94 22.43
C SER A 21 -6.78 -20.72 23.82
N SER A 22 -5.81 -21.54 24.24
CA SER A 22 -5.17 -21.42 25.56
C SER A 22 -4.22 -20.24 25.68
N THR A 23 -3.68 -19.75 24.56
CA THR A 23 -2.67 -18.67 24.52
C THR A 23 -3.13 -17.47 23.68
N LEU A 24 -4.29 -17.60 23.02
CA LEU A 24 -4.84 -16.64 22.07
C LEU A 24 -3.84 -16.25 20.98
N ARG A 25 -2.99 -17.22 20.58
CA ARG A 25 -2.10 -17.09 19.42
C ARG A 25 -2.93 -17.16 18.15
N TYR A 26 -2.56 -16.36 17.15
CA TYR A 26 -3.28 -16.28 15.87
C TYR A 26 -4.78 -15.97 15.99
N ASP A 27 -5.15 -15.13 16.95
CA ASP A 27 -6.55 -14.78 17.27
C ASP A 27 -7.17 -13.80 16.24
N ILE A 28 -7.42 -14.30 15.04
CA ILE A 28 -8.05 -13.54 13.97
C ILE A 28 -8.95 -14.43 13.11
N ALA A 29 -10.02 -13.84 12.60
CA ALA A 29 -10.94 -14.48 11.67
C ALA A 29 -11.39 -13.49 10.59
N VAL A 30 -11.79 -14.01 9.44
CA VAL A 30 -12.56 -13.28 8.44
C VAL A 30 -13.97 -13.87 8.38
N VAL A 31 -14.96 -13.01 8.19
CA VAL A 31 -16.37 -13.42 8.11
C VAL A 31 -16.92 -13.02 6.75
N LEU A 32 -17.19 -14.01 5.91
CA LEU A 32 -17.87 -13.83 4.63
C LEU A 32 -19.37 -13.68 4.90
N LEU A 33 -19.92 -12.57 4.41
CA LEU A 33 -21.33 -12.26 4.54
C LEU A 33 -22.15 -13.03 3.51
N ASN A 34 -23.41 -13.34 3.84
CA ASN A 34 -24.31 -14.07 2.94
C ASN A 34 -24.75 -13.22 1.72
N SER A 35 -24.59 -11.89 1.82
CA SER A 35 -24.94 -10.94 0.77
C SER A 35 -24.03 -9.73 0.84
N SER A 36 -23.82 -9.05 -0.29
CA SER A 36 -23.04 -7.82 -0.36
C SER A 36 -23.62 -6.72 0.53
N ILE A 37 -22.74 -5.94 1.16
CA ILE A 37 -23.10 -4.69 1.85
C ILE A 37 -23.49 -3.64 0.80
N THR A 38 -24.57 -2.91 1.04
CA THR A 38 -24.86 -1.69 0.27
C THR A 38 -24.20 -0.50 0.96
N PHE A 39 -23.16 0.09 0.35
CA PHE A 39 -22.49 1.23 0.96
C PHE A 39 -23.36 2.50 0.94
N THR A 40 -23.28 3.27 2.02
CA THR A 40 -23.99 4.55 2.21
C THR A 40 -23.09 5.49 3.01
N ASP A 41 -23.47 6.74 3.20
CA ASP A 41 -22.69 7.68 4.03
C ASP A 41 -22.50 7.21 5.49
N ARG A 42 -23.34 6.28 5.96
CA ARG A 42 -23.25 5.69 7.31
C ARG A 42 -22.68 4.27 7.33
N ILE A 43 -22.46 3.67 6.17
CA ILE A 43 -22.00 2.28 6.03
C ILE A 43 -20.86 2.28 5.02
N GLN A 44 -19.64 2.30 5.55
CA GLN A 44 -18.41 2.32 4.77
C GLN A 44 -17.44 1.29 5.34
N PRO A 45 -16.60 0.66 4.48
CA PRO A 45 -15.54 -0.19 4.97
C PRO A 45 -14.45 0.65 5.64
N VAL A 46 -13.84 0.11 6.69
CA VAL A 46 -12.60 0.69 7.23
C VAL A 46 -11.42 0.30 6.34
N ARG A 47 -10.41 1.17 6.27
CA ARG A 47 -9.17 0.84 5.57
C ARG A 47 -8.33 -0.08 6.44
N LEU A 48 -7.70 -1.09 5.84
CA LEU A 48 -6.61 -1.82 6.48
C LEU A 48 -5.28 -1.14 6.17
N PRO A 49 -4.22 -1.33 6.99
CA PRO A 49 -2.88 -0.89 6.65
C PRO A 49 -2.51 -1.41 5.27
N ALA A 50 -1.96 -0.55 4.43
CA ALA A 50 -1.44 -1.01 3.16
C ALA A 50 -0.32 -2.03 3.43
N ARG A 51 -0.11 -2.98 2.53
CA ARG A 51 1.09 -3.85 2.57
C ARG A 51 2.38 -3.02 2.59
N SER A 52 2.27 -1.79 2.08
CA SER A 52 3.32 -0.81 2.09
C SER A 52 3.63 -0.15 3.42
N ASP A 53 2.72 -0.27 4.37
CA ASP A 53 2.80 0.42 5.64
C ASP A 53 3.61 -0.38 6.66
N THR A 54 4.86 0.01 6.85
CA THR A 54 5.77 -0.62 7.82
C THR A 54 5.64 -0.03 9.22
N ARG A 55 4.76 0.96 9.42
CA ARG A 55 4.59 1.61 10.72
C ARG A 55 4.09 0.57 11.74
N GLN A 56 4.71 0.59 12.92
CA GLN A 56 4.24 -0.20 14.07
C GLN A 56 3.20 0.56 14.91
N PHE A 57 2.92 1.81 14.53
CA PHE A 57 1.96 2.74 15.15
C PHE A 57 2.23 3.12 16.60
N GLY A 58 3.37 2.74 17.19
CA GLY A 58 3.76 3.19 18.54
C GLY A 58 3.75 4.72 18.65
N GLY A 59 3.06 5.24 19.66
CA GLY A 59 2.87 6.68 19.91
C GLY A 59 1.69 7.33 19.17
N PHE A 60 1.09 6.66 18.18
CA PHE A 60 -0.12 7.15 17.53
C PHE A 60 -1.30 7.07 18.50
N VAL A 61 -2.25 8.00 18.39
CA VAL A 61 -3.52 7.90 19.13
C VAL A 61 -4.39 6.84 18.46
N GLY A 62 -4.58 5.72 19.15
CA GLY A 62 -5.50 4.67 18.74
C GLY A 62 -6.88 4.89 19.35
N THR A 63 -7.91 4.59 18.59
CA THR A 63 -9.31 4.63 19.03
C THR A 63 -9.88 3.23 19.02
N LEU A 64 -10.29 2.78 20.20
CA LEU A 64 -11.15 1.61 20.36
C LEU A 64 -12.60 2.09 20.31
N SER A 65 -13.45 1.42 19.56
CA SER A 65 -14.90 1.67 19.58
C SER A 65 -15.69 0.37 19.61
N GLY A 66 -16.86 0.42 20.25
CA GLY A 66 -17.70 -0.76 20.42
C GLY A 66 -18.97 -0.48 21.22
N PHE A 67 -19.70 -1.56 21.49
CA PHE A 67 -20.90 -1.53 22.32
C PHE A 67 -20.67 -2.25 23.65
N GLY A 68 -19.45 -2.67 23.98
CA GLY A 68 -19.16 -3.40 25.22
C GLY A 68 -19.54 -2.65 26.49
N ARG A 69 -19.28 -3.30 27.62
CA ARG A 69 -19.46 -2.70 28.95
C ARG A 69 -18.63 -1.42 29.06
N THR A 70 -19.12 -0.43 29.81
CA THR A 70 -18.42 0.84 30.00
C THR A 70 -17.55 0.89 31.26
N THR A 71 -17.78 -0.02 32.20
CA THR A 71 -17.08 -0.13 33.50
C THR A 71 -17.03 -1.59 33.93
N ASP A 72 -16.16 -1.91 34.89
CA ASP A 72 -16.04 -3.25 35.47
C ASP A 72 -17.29 -3.65 36.27
N ALA A 73 -17.98 -2.67 36.85
CA ALA A 73 -19.24 -2.86 37.57
C ALA A 73 -20.47 -3.07 36.66
N SER A 74 -20.38 -2.69 35.38
CA SER A 74 -21.54 -2.78 34.48
C SER A 74 -21.93 -4.24 34.23
N GLN A 75 -23.22 -4.54 34.34
CA GLN A 75 -23.74 -5.87 34.01
C GLN A 75 -24.21 -5.98 32.56
N SER A 76 -24.48 -4.84 31.90
CA SER A 76 -24.97 -4.78 30.52
C SER A 76 -24.00 -4.07 29.57
N ILE A 77 -24.09 -4.42 28.30
CA ILE A 77 -23.44 -3.72 27.19
C ILE A 77 -24.16 -2.39 26.89
N SER A 78 -23.48 -1.46 26.20
CA SER A 78 -24.06 -0.18 25.81
C SER A 78 -25.04 -0.33 24.64
N THR A 79 -26.12 0.46 24.63
CA THR A 79 -27.07 0.55 23.51
C THR A 79 -26.64 1.53 22.42
N VAL A 80 -25.62 2.34 22.70
CA VAL A 80 -25.02 3.30 21.78
C VAL A 80 -23.54 3.00 21.62
N VAL A 81 -22.97 3.32 20.47
CA VAL A 81 -21.52 3.11 20.27
C VAL A 81 -20.76 4.01 21.24
N ARG A 82 -19.80 3.40 21.94
CA ARG A 82 -18.86 4.07 22.84
C ARG A 82 -17.46 3.92 22.27
N PHE A 83 -16.57 4.82 22.66
CA PHE A 83 -15.19 4.78 22.23
C PHE A 83 -14.29 5.38 23.30
N THR A 84 -13.02 5.01 23.24
CA THR A 84 -11.95 5.65 24.00
C THR A 84 -10.71 5.74 23.12
N SER A 85 -9.87 6.73 23.40
CA SER A 85 -8.64 6.95 22.66
C SER A 85 -7.46 7.05 23.61
N ASN A 86 -6.41 6.31 23.28
CA ASN A 86 -5.17 6.25 24.04
C ASN A 86 -3.98 6.05 23.10
N PRO A 87 -2.73 6.31 23.54
CA PRO A 87 -1.56 6.02 22.72
C PRO A 87 -1.42 4.51 22.47
N VAL A 88 -1.19 4.14 21.23
CA VAL A 88 -0.74 2.80 20.84
C VAL A 88 0.68 2.60 21.39
N MET A 89 0.92 1.46 22.02
CA MET A 89 2.20 1.14 22.63
C MET A 89 3.13 0.44 21.66
N THR A 90 4.44 0.66 21.82
CA THR A 90 5.43 -0.24 21.21
C THR A 90 5.30 -1.63 21.84
N ASN A 91 5.66 -2.68 21.09
CA ASN A 91 5.68 -4.03 21.64
C ASN A 91 6.62 -4.12 22.86
N ALA A 92 7.77 -3.43 22.83
CA ALA A 92 8.69 -3.36 23.97
C ALA A 92 8.00 -2.83 25.24
N ASN A 93 7.24 -1.72 25.15
CA ASN A 93 6.51 -1.21 26.30
C ASN A 93 5.33 -2.09 26.70
N CYS A 94 4.70 -2.78 25.75
CA CYS A 94 3.62 -3.71 26.09
C CYS A 94 4.17 -4.97 26.81
N ILE A 95 5.34 -5.45 26.39
CA ILE A 95 6.07 -6.56 27.02
C ILE A 95 6.42 -6.24 28.48
N THR A 96 6.75 -4.99 28.83
CA THR A 96 7.00 -4.65 30.24
C THR A 96 5.77 -4.78 31.14
N ARG A 97 4.56 -4.84 30.55
CA ARG A 97 3.28 -4.98 31.29
C ARG A 97 2.75 -6.41 31.27
N TRP A 98 2.97 -7.15 30.18
CA TRP A 98 2.39 -8.48 29.94
C TRP A 98 3.40 -9.62 29.89
N GLY A 99 4.70 -9.33 29.78
CA GLY A 99 5.75 -10.32 29.56
C GLY A 99 5.91 -10.72 28.09
N SER A 100 7.10 -11.20 27.76
CA SER A 100 7.46 -11.64 26.39
C SER A 100 6.77 -12.94 25.97
N SER A 101 6.30 -13.74 26.92
CA SER A 101 5.51 -14.94 26.62
C SER A 101 4.12 -14.63 26.05
N ASN A 102 3.57 -13.46 26.35
CA ASN A 102 2.23 -13.04 25.92
C ASN A 102 2.28 -12.15 24.67
N ILE A 103 3.20 -11.18 24.63
CA ILE A 103 3.28 -10.22 23.52
C ILE A 103 4.34 -10.64 22.51
N GLN A 104 3.92 -10.78 21.26
CA GLN A 104 4.76 -11.14 20.10
C GLN A 104 4.43 -10.22 18.92
N ASP A 105 5.09 -10.39 17.78
CA ASP A 105 4.91 -9.54 16.60
C ASP A 105 3.48 -9.53 16.06
N GLN A 106 2.73 -10.63 16.27
CA GLN A 106 1.31 -10.74 15.94
C GLN A 106 0.38 -9.85 16.80
N ASN A 107 0.90 -9.15 17.80
CA ASN A 107 0.13 -8.33 18.73
C ASN A 107 0.42 -6.83 18.55
N VAL A 108 -0.59 -6.00 18.78
CA VAL A 108 -0.49 -4.55 18.98
C VAL A 108 -1.25 -4.17 20.25
N CYS A 109 -0.78 -3.18 21.00
CA CYS A 109 -1.38 -2.82 22.28
C CYS A 109 -1.83 -1.37 22.31
N LEU A 110 -2.94 -1.11 22.99
CA LEU A 110 -3.42 0.24 23.31
C LEU A 110 -3.17 0.50 24.79
N SER A 111 -2.62 1.67 25.13
CA SER A 111 -2.39 2.02 26.53
C SER A 111 -3.69 1.99 27.34
N GLY A 112 -3.60 1.50 28.59
CA GLY A 112 -4.70 1.53 29.56
C GLY A 112 -4.77 2.82 30.37
N THR A 113 -3.93 3.82 30.09
CA THR A 113 -3.79 5.05 30.90
C THR A 113 -5.15 5.68 31.23
N GLY A 114 -5.35 5.99 32.52
CA GLY A 114 -6.59 6.54 33.05
C GLY A 114 -7.70 5.51 33.24
N GLY A 115 -7.38 4.21 33.30
CA GLY A 115 -8.37 3.15 33.45
C GLY A 115 -9.24 2.97 32.19
N ARG A 116 -8.66 3.22 31.01
CA ARG A 116 -9.39 3.20 29.74
C ARG A 116 -8.85 2.11 28.84
N SER A 117 -9.58 1.01 28.74
CA SER A 117 -9.22 -0.17 27.94
C SER A 117 -10.46 -0.81 27.33
N SER A 118 -10.29 -1.84 26.51
CA SER A 118 -11.42 -2.66 26.05
C SER A 118 -12.06 -3.41 27.21
N CYS A 119 -13.39 -3.44 27.25
CA CYS A 119 -14.14 -4.16 28.27
C CYS A 119 -14.83 -5.38 27.65
N ASN A 120 -15.42 -6.22 28.52
CA ASN A 120 -16.22 -7.36 28.07
C ASN A 120 -17.36 -6.89 27.14
N GLY A 121 -17.51 -7.55 26.00
CA GLY A 121 -18.45 -7.17 24.95
C GLY A 121 -17.83 -6.39 23.78
N ASP A 122 -16.58 -5.94 23.90
CA ASP A 122 -15.83 -5.35 22.78
C ASP A 122 -14.93 -6.37 22.04
N SER A 123 -14.92 -7.65 22.44
CA SER A 123 -14.12 -8.71 21.82
C SER A 123 -14.38 -8.80 20.30
N GLY A 124 -13.32 -8.85 19.50
CA GLY A 124 -13.40 -8.78 18.04
C GLY A 124 -13.62 -7.36 17.48
N GLY A 125 -13.78 -6.35 18.34
CA GLY A 125 -13.94 -4.95 17.96
C GLY A 125 -12.66 -4.34 17.35
N PRO A 126 -12.78 -3.23 16.61
CA PRO A 126 -11.65 -2.61 15.92
C PRO A 126 -10.81 -1.73 16.86
N LEU A 127 -9.50 -1.72 16.61
CA LEU A 127 -8.61 -0.63 17.00
C LEU A 127 -8.22 0.15 15.74
N THR A 128 -8.52 1.44 15.69
CA THR A 128 -8.22 2.30 14.55
C THR A 128 -7.22 3.41 14.89
N VAL A 129 -6.53 3.93 13.88
CA VAL A 129 -5.71 5.15 13.97
C VAL A 129 -6.06 6.08 12.81
N GLU A 130 -5.95 7.39 13.04
CA GLU A 130 -6.15 8.40 11.99
C GLU A 130 -4.88 8.60 11.16
N SER A 131 -5.01 8.46 9.83
CA SER A 131 -3.93 8.69 8.86
C SER A 131 -4.52 9.03 7.49
N GLY A 132 -5.00 10.27 7.32
CA GLY A 132 -5.82 10.66 6.16
C GLY A 132 -7.17 9.91 6.13
N GLY A 133 -7.71 9.62 7.32
CA GLY A 133 -8.90 8.80 7.59
C GLY A 133 -8.59 7.60 8.51
N PRO A 134 -9.59 6.85 8.96
CA PRO A 134 -9.40 5.73 9.86
C PRO A 134 -8.75 4.53 9.15
N ILE A 135 -7.78 3.92 9.83
CA ILE A 135 -7.14 2.66 9.45
C ILE A 135 -7.27 1.69 10.63
N GLN A 136 -7.81 0.49 10.42
CA GLN A 136 -7.91 -0.53 11.47
C GLN A 136 -6.59 -1.29 11.62
N ILE A 137 -5.86 -1.03 12.71
CA ILE A 137 -4.55 -1.62 12.98
C ILE A 137 -4.63 -2.85 13.89
N GLY A 138 -5.76 -3.04 14.58
CA GLY A 138 -5.96 -4.13 15.52
C GLY A 138 -7.39 -4.66 15.58
N VAL A 139 -7.52 -5.87 16.11
CA VAL A 139 -8.78 -6.53 16.49
C VAL A 139 -8.68 -6.93 17.96
N VAL A 140 -9.63 -6.54 18.81
CA VAL A 140 -9.59 -6.83 20.27
C VAL A 140 -9.46 -8.34 20.48
N SER A 141 -8.38 -8.75 21.16
CA SER A 141 -8.07 -10.16 21.44
C SER A 141 -8.23 -10.47 22.92
N PHE A 142 -7.39 -9.87 23.78
CA PHE A 142 -7.46 -10.09 25.21
C PHE A 142 -7.16 -8.85 26.05
N VAL A 143 -7.68 -8.89 27.27
CA VAL A 143 -7.64 -7.80 28.25
C VAL A 143 -7.24 -8.34 29.62
N SER A 144 -6.98 -7.45 30.58
CA SER A 144 -6.62 -7.88 31.93
C SER A 144 -7.80 -8.51 32.66
N ILE A 145 -7.54 -9.64 33.32
CA ILE A 145 -8.48 -10.26 34.27
C ILE A 145 -8.80 -9.35 35.47
N ARG A 146 -7.99 -8.32 35.71
CA ARG A 146 -8.22 -7.32 36.76
C ARG A 146 -9.32 -6.31 36.41
N GLY A 147 -9.85 -6.36 35.19
CA GLY A 147 -10.84 -5.41 34.69
C GLY A 147 -10.25 -4.41 33.69
N CYS A 148 -11.15 -3.75 32.96
CA CYS A 148 -10.81 -2.74 31.96
C CYS A 148 -10.46 -1.38 32.58
N GLU A 149 -10.82 -1.14 33.84
CA GLU A 149 -10.48 0.08 34.58
C GLU A 149 -9.14 -0.03 35.33
N ALA A 150 -8.50 -1.20 35.31
CA ALA A 150 -7.25 -1.48 36.02
C ALA A 150 -5.99 -0.77 35.49
N GLY A 151 -6.11 0.02 34.42
CA GLY A 151 -4.98 0.72 33.78
C GLY A 151 -4.04 -0.19 32.99
N MET A 152 -4.43 -1.45 32.75
CA MET A 152 -3.66 -2.41 31.96
C MET A 152 -3.88 -2.19 30.46
N PRO A 153 -2.83 -2.28 29.62
CA PRO A 153 -2.99 -2.19 28.17
C PRO A 153 -3.90 -3.28 27.64
N SER A 154 -4.82 -2.92 26.72
CA SER A 154 -5.57 -3.90 25.94
C SER A 154 -4.69 -4.44 24.81
N VAL A 155 -4.85 -5.72 24.49
CA VAL A 155 -4.06 -6.41 23.47
C VAL A 155 -4.94 -6.84 22.31
N TYR A 156 -4.44 -6.58 21.12
CA TYR A 156 -5.15 -6.76 19.86
C TYR A 156 -4.32 -7.64 18.94
N SER A 157 -4.99 -8.40 18.07
CA SER A 157 -4.36 -9.03 16.92
C SER A 157 -3.94 -7.96 15.92
N ARG A 158 -2.65 -7.91 15.58
CA ARG A 158 -2.06 -6.91 14.69
C ARG A 158 -2.48 -7.16 13.25
N VAL A 159 -3.36 -6.33 12.71
CA VAL A 159 -3.91 -6.51 11.36
C VAL A 159 -2.81 -6.56 10.29
N SER A 160 -1.77 -5.72 10.40
CA SER A 160 -0.66 -5.71 9.44
C SER A 160 0.10 -7.03 9.35
N PHE A 161 0.17 -7.79 10.44
CA PHE A 161 0.79 -9.12 10.48
C PHE A 161 -0.01 -10.14 9.66
N TYR A 162 -1.33 -10.03 9.65
CA TYR A 162 -2.23 -11.00 9.02
C TYR A 162 -2.67 -10.65 7.60
N LEU A 163 -2.18 -9.54 7.00
CA LEU A 163 -2.66 -9.09 5.69
C LEU A 163 -2.55 -10.17 4.60
N ASN A 164 -1.49 -10.98 4.59
CA ASN A 164 -1.35 -12.10 3.65
C ASN A 164 -2.46 -13.13 3.84
N TRP A 165 -2.71 -13.53 5.09
CA TRP A 165 -3.74 -14.50 5.43
C TRP A 165 -5.14 -13.96 5.13
N VAL A 166 -5.42 -12.69 5.45
CA VAL A 166 -6.69 -12.02 5.14
C VAL A 166 -6.94 -12.00 3.63
N GLU A 167 -5.94 -11.70 2.79
CA GLU A 167 -6.08 -11.75 1.32
C GLU A 167 -6.51 -13.14 0.83
N ILE A 168 -5.86 -14.19 1.31
CA ILE A 168 -6.13 -15.58 0.87
C ILE A 168 -7.51 -16.06 1.35
N ASN A 169 -8.00 -15.54 2.47
CA ASN A 169 -9.21 -16.05 3.12
C ASN A 169 -10.43 -15.14 2.94
N SER A 170 -10.28 -13.98 2.30
CA SER A 170 -11.39 -13.08 1.97
C SER A 170 -11.80 -13.19 0.51
N ASP A 171 -12.79 -12.39 0.12
CA ASP A 171 -13.18 -12.14 -1.27
C ASP A 171 -12.27 -11.13 -1.97
N PHE A 172 -11.12 -10.78 -1.37
CA PHE A 172 -10.12 -9.94 -2.00
C PHE A 172 -9.58 -10.60 -3.28
N GLN A 173 -9.81 -9.94 -4.42
CA GLN A 173 -9.33 -10.42 -5.72
C GLN A 173 -8.05 -9.68 -6.13
N ARG A 174 -6.94 -10.41 -6.19
CA ARG A 174 -5.76 -9.97 -6.92
C ARG A 174 -6.01 -10.15 -8.41
N ILE A 175 -6.24 -9.06 -9.12
CA ILE A 175 -6.43 -9.09 -10.57
C ILE A 175 -5.10 -9.49 -11.21
N ARG A 176 -5.08 -10.65 -11.87
CA ARG A 176 -3.94 -11.16 -12.63
C ARG A 176 -4.36 -11.26 -14.08
N PHE A 177 -3.52 -10.74 -14.95
CA PHE A 177 -3.64 -10.95 -16.39
C PHE A 177 -2.48 -11.83 -16.84
N THR A 178 -2.72 -12.64 -17.86
CA THR A 178 -1.64 -13.25 -18.63
C THR A 178 -1.44 -12.44 -19.90
N SER A 179 -0.21 -12.36 -20.37
CA SER A 179 0.06 -11.76 -21.68
C SER A 179 -0.42 -12.71 -22.79
N THR A 180 -1.14 -12.20 -23.78
CA THR A 180 -1.38 -12.89 -25.07
C THR A 180 -0.31 -12.56 -26.10
N GLY A 181 0.54 -11.58 -25.82
CA GLY A 181 1.62 -11.18 -26.70
C GLY A 181 2.37 -9.94 -26.19
N ILE A 182 3.63 -9.83 -26.58
CA ILE A 182 4.45 -8.64 -26.36
C ILE A 182 4.84 -8.09 -27.73
N ARG A 183 4.35 -6.90 -28.07
CA ARG A 183 4.78 -6.16 -29.27
C ARG A 183 5.94 -5.27 -28.88
N ARG A 184 7.17 -5.68 -29.17
CA ARG A 184 8.37 -4.84 -29.01
C ARG A 184 8.48 -3.87 -30.18
N HIS A 185 9.03 -2.68 -29.97
CA HIS A 185 9.35 -1.79 -31.08
C HIS A 185 10.25 -2.52 -32.09
N PRO A 186 9.94 -2.50 -33.40
CA PRO A 186 10.67 -3.28 -34.40
C PRO A 186 12.15 -2.88 -34.52
N GLU A 187 12.46 -1.62 -34.20
CA GLU A 187 13.82 -1.08 -34.19
C GLU A 187 14.46 -1.07 -32.79
N TYR A 188 13.95 -1.87 -31.84
CA TYR A 188 14.60 -2.03 -30.54
C TYR A 188 15.99 -2.65 -30.71
N ASP A 189 16.99 -2.03 -30.12
CA ASP A 189 18.38 -2.46 -30.18
C ASP A 189 18.88 -2.77 -28.76
N ASP A 190 19.29 -4.01 -28.53
CA ASP A 190 19.67 -4.53 -27.21
C ASP A 190 21.02 -4.01 -26.71
N THR A 191 21.88 -3.55 -27.63
CA THR A 191 23.22 -3.08 -27.34
C THR A 191 23.21 -1.61 -26.92
N SER A 192 22.44 -0.79 -27.63
CA SER A 192 22.33 0.65 -27.42
C SER A 192 21.09 1.07 -26.63
N LEU A 193 20.18 0.12 -26.36
CA LEU A 193 18.89 0.34 -25.68
C LEU A 193 18.02 1.40 -26.39
N ARG A 194 18.21 1.55 -27.70
CA ARG A 194 17.39 2.43 -28.52
C ARG A 194 16.02 1.80 -28.73
N ASN A 195 15.00 2.66 -28.86
CA ASN A 195 13.61 2.24 -29.03
C ASN A 195 13.10 1.27 -27.95
N ASP A 196 13.53 1.46 -26.70
CA ASP A 196 13.17 0.61 -25.55
C ASP A 196 11.72 0.84 -25.07
N VAL A 197 10.77 0.40 -25.89
CA VAL A 197 9.34 0.45 -25.63
C VAL A 197 8.67 -0.82 -26.15
N ALA A 198 7.68 -1.31 -25.40
CA ALA A 198 6.87 -2.45 -25.81
C ALA A 198 5.42 -2.30 -25.31
N LEU A 199 4.49 -2.95 -26.00
CA LEU A 199 3.11 -3.11 -25.57
C LEU A 199 2.87 -4.55 -25.11
N ILE A 200 2.25 -4.71 -23.95
CA ILE A 200 1.83 -6.01 -23.42
C ILE A 200 0.33 -6.14 -23.65
N LEU A 201 -0.08 -7.12 -24.46
CA LEU A 201 -1.48 -7.40 -24.74
C LEU A 201 -2.03 -8.32 -23.65
N LEU A 202 -3.11 -7.88 -23.01
CA LEU A 202 -3.75 -8.67 -21.95
C LEU A 202 -4.67 -9.73 -22.58
N ASN A 203 -4.76 -10.88 -21.91
CA ASN A 203 -5.66 -11.98 -22.32
C ASN A 203 -7.15 -11.66 -22.20
N SER A 204 -7.52 -10.63 -21.46
CA SER A 204 -8.88 -10.13 -21.36
C SER A 204 -8.87 -8.63 -21.08
N PRO A 205 -9.91 -7.88 -21.50
CA PRO A 205 -10.06 -6.48 -21.13
C PRO A 205 -10.04 -6.27 -19.61
N MET A 206 -9.47 -5.15 -19.18
CA MET A 206 -9.42 -4.78 -17.77
C MET A 206 -10.71 -4.08 -17.34
N THR A 207 -11.35 -4.57 -16.28
CA THR A 207 -12.48 -3.87 -15.67
C THR A 207 -11.97 -2.69 -14.85
N PHE A 208 -12.29 -1.47 -15.28
CA PHE A 208 -11.92 -0.27 -14.53
C PHE A 208 -12.76 -0.11 -13.27
N THR A 209 -12.11 0.34 -12.20
CA THR A 209 -12.71 0.56 -10.88
C THR A 209 -12.19 1.86 -10.29
N SER A 210 -12.60 2.18 -9.07
CA SER A 210 -11.99 3.30 -8.32
C SER A 210 -10.49 3.12 -8.07
N ARG A 211 -9.98 1.87 -8.08
CA ARG A 211 -8.58 1.51 -7.80
C ARG A 211 -7.78 1.09 -9.05
N VAL A 212 -8.46 0.84 -10.17
CA VAL A 212 -7.86 0.37 -11.42
C VAL A 212 -8.29 1.31 -12.52
N LYS A 213 -7.37 2.14 -12.99
CA LYS A 213 -7.63 3.16 -14.01
C LYS A 213 -6.48 3.20 -15.01
N PRO A 214 -6.74 3.48 -16.29
CA PRO A 214 -5.68 3.76 -17.25
C PRO A 214 -5.00 5.08 -16.89
N ILE A 215 -3.75 5.22 -17.30
CA ILE A 215 -3.02 6.49 -17.24
C ILE A 215 -3.14 7.20 -18.59
N SER A 216 -3.24 8.53 -18.57
CA SER A 216 -3.27 9.32 -19.79
C SER A 216 -1.87 9.41 -20.40
N LEU A 217 -1.78 9.33 -21.73
CA LEU A 217 -0.57 9.66 -22.47
C LEU A 217 -0.63 11.13 -22.92
N PRO A 218 0.51 11.80 -23.17
CA PRO A 218 0.54 13.10 -23.83
C PRO A 218 -0.24 13.07 -25.14
N ALA A 219 -0.95 14.15 -25.46
CA ALA A 219 -1.59 14.29 -26.77
C ALA A 219 -0.52 14.38 -27.87
N ARG A 220 -0.83 13.93 -29.10
CA ARG A 220 0.11 14.07 -30.24
C ARG A 220 0.48 15.51 -30.56
N THR A 221 -0.42 16.45 -30.24
CA THR A 221 -0.20 17.89 -30.38
C THR A 221 0.60 18.50 -29.24
N ASP A 222 0.88 17.73 -28.18
CA ASP A 222 1.68 18.18 -27.03
C ASP A 222 3.16 18.15 -27.40
N THR A 223 3.72 19.34 -27.64
CA THR A 223 5.13 19.52 -28.00
C THR A 223 6.04 19.70 -26.79
N ARG A 224 5.50 19.67 -25.57
CA ARG A 224 6.27 19.90 -24.35
C ARG A 224 7.34 18.83 -24.17
N GLN A 225 8.54 19.29 -23.82
CA GLN A 225 9.66 18.42 -23.43
C GLN A 225 9.63 18.09 -21.92
N PHE A 226 8.70 18.72 -21.18
CA PHE A 226 8.52 18.63 -19.73
C PHE A 226 9.76 19.02 -18.91
N GLU A 227 10.75 19.69 -19.49
CA GLU A 227 11.96 20.14 -18.79
C GLU A 227 11.59 21.00 -17.58
N GLY A 228 12.20 20.71 -16.42
CA GLY A 228 11.92 21.40 -15.16
C GLY A 228 10.64 20.96 -14.44
N PHE A 229 9.72 20.24 -15.08
CA PHE A 229 8.55 19.67 -14.40
C PHE A 229 9.00 18.63 -13.37
N THR A 230 8.23 18.46 -12.30
CA THR A 230 8.46 17.37 -11.35
C THR A 230 7.98 16.05 -11.95
N GLY A 231 8.93 15.20 -12.32
CA GLY A 231 8.69 13.82 -12.73
C GLY A 231 8.64 12.90 -11.53
N THR A 232 7.63 12.03 -11.47
CA THR A 232 7.49 10.99 -10.46
C THR A 232 7.62 9.63 -11.11
N VAL A 233 8.59 8.85 -10.65
CA VAL A 233 8.69 7.42 -10.95
C VAL A 233 8.18 6.62 -9.76
N SER A 234 7.40 5.59 -10.02
CA SER A 234 6.83 4.73 -8.99
C SER A 234 6.96 3.25 -9.36
N GLY A 235 7.28 2.42 -8.38
CA GLY A 235 7.44 0.99 -8.59
C GLY A 235 7.76 0.22 -7.32
N PHE A 236 8.08 -1.05 -7.50
CA PHE A 236 8.36 -2.02 -6.44
C PHE A 236 9.83 -2.47 -6.46
N GLY A 237 10.69 -1.76 -7.19
CA GLY A 237 12.12 -2.04 -7.26
C GLY A 237 12.83 -1.90 -5.92
N ARG A 238 14.13 -2.17 -5.94
CA ARG A 238 15.02 -2.01 -4.79
C ARG A 238 14.97 -0.56 -4.31
N SER A 239 15.02 -0.36 -3.00
CA SER A 239 14.98 1.00 -2.44
C SER A 239 16.32 1.71 -2.36
N SER A 240 17.41 0.98 -2.59
CA SER A 240 18.79 1.47 -2.57
C SER A 240 19.72 0.43 -3.21
N ASP A 241 20.94 0.84 -3.54
CA ASP A 241 21.98 -0.06 -4.09
C ASP A 241 22.35 -1.20 -3.14
N ALA A 242 22.27 -0.95 -1.82
CA ALA A 242 22.52 -1.95 -0.78
C ALA A 242 21.34 -2.90 -0.53
N SER A 243 20.16 -2.64 -1.11
CA SER A 243 18.97 -3.46 -0.85
C SER A 243 19.07 -4.78 -1.63
N PRO A 244 19.07 -5.95 -0.95
CA PRO A 244 19.20 -7.23 -1.64
C PRO A 244 17.93 -7.60 -2.45
N TYR A 245 16.77 -7.08 -2.05
CA TYR A 245 15.47 -7.47 -2.59
C TYR A 245 14.64 -6.25 -3.04
N PRO A 246 13.80 -6.40 -4.08
CA PRO A 246 12.81 -5.40 -4.43
C PRO A 246 11.85 -5.12 -3.28
N SER A 247 11.23 -3.94 -3.29
CA SER A 247 10.29 -3.54 -2.26
C SER A 247 8.96 -4.31 -2.37
N SER A 248 8.46 -4.84 -1.26
CA SER A 248 7.08 -5.35 -1.18
C SER A 248 6.03 -4.23 -1.15
N ILE A 249 6.49 -2.98 -1.20
CA ILE A 249 5.74 -1.77 -0.97
C ILE A 249 5.88 -0.86 -2.19
N LEU A 250 4.79 -0.26 -2.70
CA LEU A 250 4.91 0.71 -3.79
C LEU A 250 5.69 1.90 -3.26
N ARG A 251 6.81 2.23 -3.90
CA ARG A 251 7.62 3.41 -3.61
C ARG A 251 7.59 4.33 -4.80
N PHE A 252 7.98 5.57 -4.55
CA PHE A 252 8.18 6.55 -5.61
C PHE A 252 9.30 7.52 -5.24
N THR A 253 9.87 8.14 -6.25
CA THR A 253 10.72 9.33 -6.08
C THR A 253 10.28 10.39 -7.08
N SER A 254 10.40 11.65 -6.68
CA SER A 254 9.99 12.80 -7.48
C SER A 254 11.15 13.77 -7.61
N ASN A 255 11.60 13.99 -8.84
CA ASN A 255 12.70 14.88 -9.17
C ASN A 255 12.38 15.70 -10.43
N PRO A 256 13.09 16.82 -10.68
CA PRO A 256 12.89 17.56 -11.91
C PRO A 256 13.28 16.75 -13.16
N ILE A 257 12.52 16.90 -14.23
CA ILE A 257 12.93 16.44 -15.56
C ILE A 257 14.11 17.29 -16.03
N MET A 258 15.13 16.61 -16.53
CA MET A 258 16.36 17.18 -17.03
C MET A 258 16.19 17.66 -18.48
N SER A 259 16.91 18.72 -18.86
CA SER A 259 16.96 19.13 -20.27
C SER A 259 17.66 18.08 -21.13
N LYS A 260 17.34 18.05 -22.42
CA LYS A 260 18.01 17.11 -23.35
C LYS A 260 19.53 17.31 -23.36
N ALA A 261 19.98 18.57 -23.33
CA ALA A 261 21.40 18.91 -23.33
C ALA A 261 22.13 18.38 -22.10
N GLU A 262 21.59 18.61 -20.89
CA GLU A 262 22.15 18.07 -19.65
C GLU A 262 22.20 16.53 -19.65
N CYS A 263 21.19 15.87 -20.21
CA CYS A 263 21.17 14.41 -20.29
C CYS A 263 22.24 13.88 -21.25
N ILE A 264 22.41 14.52 -22.40
CA ILE A 264 23.47 14.19 -23.36
C ILE A 264 24.86 14.43 -22.78
N VAL A 265 25.05 15.51 -22.01
CA VAL A 265 26.32 15.74 -21.31
C VAL A 265 26.66 14.59 -20.35
N SER A 266 25.64 14.00 -19.72
CA SER A 266 25.84 12.88 -18.79
C SER A 266 26.15 11.57 -19.52
N TRP A 267 25.37 11.23 -20.56
CA TRP A 267 25.38 9.89 -21.17
C TRP A 267 26.05 9.81 -22.55
N GLY A 268 26.37 10.95 -23.15
CA GLY A 268 26.81 11.05 -24.54
C GLY A 268 25.69 10.87 -25.57
N PHE A 269 25.94 11.35 -26.78
CA PHE A 269 24.98 11.27 -27.91
C PHE A 269 24.67 9.83 -28.35
N ALA A 270 25.50 8.85 -28.00
CA ALA A 270 25.28 7.46 -28.35
C ALA A 270 24.08 6.86 -27.59
N LEU A 271 23.87 7.28 -26.33
CA LEU A 271 22.91 6.68 -25.40
C LEU A 271 21.70 7.59 -25.08
N ALA A 272 21.86 8.91 -25.07
CA ALA A 272 20.75 9.84 -24.83
C ALA A 272 20.38 10.62 -26.10
N GLN A 273 19.18 10.39 -26.63
CA GLN A 273 18.70 10.97 -27.89
C GLN A 273 17.29 11.56 -27.79
N SER A 274 16.68 11.93 -28.92
CA SER A 274 15.31 12.48 -28.98
C SER A 274 14.23 11.54 -28.44
N GLN A 275 14.49 10.24 -28.49
CA GLN A 275 13.62 9.19 -27.98
C GLN A 275 13.71 9.00 -26.45
N ASN A 276 14.52 9.81 -25.75
CA ASN A 276 14.74 9.67 -24.32
C ASN A 276 14.24 10.90 -23.55
N VAL A 277 13.85 10.67 -22.30
CA VAL A 277 13.64 11.70 -21.28
C VAL A 277 14.41 11.29 -20.04
N CYS A 278 14.97 12.27 -19.32
CA CYS A 278 15.88 11.99 -18.21
C CYS A 278 15.40 12.68 -16.95
N LEU A 279 15.55 12.00 -15.82
CA LEU A 279 15.18 12.51 -14.50
C LEU A 279 16.44 12.94 -13.77
N LYS A 280 16.45 14.15 -13.18
CA LYS A 280 17.59 14.64 -12.42
C LYS A 280 17.85 13.72 -11.20
N PRO A 281 19.11 13.45 -10.84
CA PRO A 281 19.48 12.63 -9.68
C PRO A 281 19.50 13.44 -8.37
N THR A 282 18.59 14.41 -8.23
CA THR A 282 18.55 15.33 -7.09
C THR A 282 18.48 14.55 -5.76
N GLY A 283 19.36 14.89 -4.82
CA GLY A 283 19.46 14.20 -3.53
C GLY A 283 19.96 12.76 -3.62
N GLY A 284 20.61 12.35 -4.73
CA GLY A 284 21.09 11.00 -4.95
C GLY A 284 19.96 9.98 -5.13
N ARG A 285 18.75 10.43 -5.50
CA ARG A 285 17.57 9.56 -5.68
C ARG A 285 17.27 9.41 -7.15
N SER A 286 17.06 8.18 -7.61
CA SER A 286 16.72 7.86 -9.00
C SER A 286 15.96 6.53 -9.07
N SER A 287 15.58 6.08 -10.27
CA SER A 287 14.98 4.74 -10.45
C SER A 287 15.99 3.66 -10.15
N CYS A 288 15.59 2.64 -9.39
CA CYS A 288 16.49 1.56 -8.99
C CYS A 288 16.15 0.24 -9.69
N ASN A 289 17.06 -0.73 -9.56
CA ASN A 289 16.86 -2.07 -10.10
C ASN A 289 15.54 -2.69 -9.63
N GLY A 290 14.76 -3.22 -10.57
CA GLY A 290 13.41 -3.77 -10.33
C GLY A 290 12.26 -2.81 -10.63
N ASP A 291 12.55 -1.55 -10.98
CA ASP A 291 11.57 -0.60 -11.53
C ASP A 291 11.57 -0.56 -13.08
N SER A 292 12.40 -1.37 -13.76
CA SER A 292 12.51 -1.43 -15.22
C SER A 292 11.15 -1.62 -15.90
N GLY A 293 10.88 -0.82 -16.94
CA GLY A 293 9.57 -0.74 -17.60
C GLY A 293 8.49 0.04 -16.82
N GLY A 294 8.78 0.48 -15.60
CA GLY A 294 7.87 1.29 -14.78
C GLY A 294 7.61 2.69 -15.35
N PRO A 295 6.52 3.36 -14.96
CA PRO A 295 6.12 4.64 -15.54
C PRO A 295 6.90 5.81 -14.93
N LEU A 296 7.31 6.75 -15.79
CA LEU A 296 7.66 8.12 -15.41
C LEU A 296 6.46 9.02 -15.70
N THR A 297 6.00 9.74 -14.69
CA THR A 297 4.78 10.54 -14.76
C THR A 297 5.00 12.00 -14.41
N VAL A 298 4.16 12.88 -14.96
CA VAL A 298 4.13 14.31 -14.62
C VAL A 298 2.68 14.73 -14.40
N ASN A 299 2.42 15.55 -13.38
CA ASN A 299 1.11 16.17 -13.17
C ASN A 299 1.06 17.55 -13.86
N SER A 300 0.16 17.72 -14.83
CA SER A 300 -0.06 18.97 -15.54
C SER A 300 -1.55 19.14 -15.89
N GLY A 301 -2.37 19.44 -14.88
CA GLY A 301 -3.84 19.43 -15.02
C GLY A 301 -4.44 18.02 -15.09
N GLY A 302 -3.63 17.01 -14.75
CA GLY A 302 -3.88 15.58 -14.92
C GLY A 302 -2.55 14.83 -14.94
N VAL A 303 -2.54 13.56 -14.54
CA VAL A 303 -1.32 12.73 -14.52
C VAL A 303 -1.10 12.14 -15.90
N LEU A 304 0.04 12.47 -16.50
CA LEU A 304 0.49 11.95 -17.80
C LEU A 304 1.67 10.99 -17.60
N GLN A 305 1.68 9.86 -18.30
CA GLN A 305 2.89 9.03 -18.43
C GLN A 305 3.75 9.56 -19.57
N ILE A 306 4.89 10.14 -19.23
CA ILE A 306 5.82 10.77 -20.19
C ILE A 306 7.01 9.88 -20.55
N GLY A 307 7.24 8.81 -19.78
CA GLY A 307 8.31 7.86 -20.07
C GLY A 307 8.11 6.47 -19.46
N THR A 308 8.95 5.53 -19.87
CA THR A 308 9.11 4.19 -19.27
C THR A 308 10.56 3.98 -18.87
N VAL A 309 10.82 3.45 -17.66
CA VAL A 309 12.17 3.22 -17.15
C VAL A 309 12.93 2.32 -18.11
N SER A 310 14.03 2.82 -18.67
CA SER A 310 14.84 2.11 -19.66
C SER A 310 16.18 1.69 -19.04
N PHE A 311 17.06 2.66 -18.76
CA PHE A 311 18.37 2.38 -18.18
C PHE A 311 18.82 3.41 -17.16
N GLY A 312 19.83 3.02 -16.39
CA GLY A 312 20.49 3.85 -15.38
C GLY A 312 21.96 3.47 -15.26
N SER A 313 22.66 4.12 -14.33
CA SER A 313 24.10 3.90 -14.13
C SER A 313 24.40 2.52 -13.58
N SER A 314 25.42 1.86 -14.14
CA SER A 314 25.98 0.61 -13.61
C SER A 314 26.60 0.78 -12.23
N TYR A 315 26.95 2.01 -11.83
CA TYR A 315 27.40 2.34 -10.47
C TYR A 315 26.28 2.36 -9.43
N GLY A 316 25.02 2.17 -9.84
CA GLY A 316 23.87 2.13 -8.95
C GLY A 316 22.95 3.36 -9.07
N CYS A 317 21.76 3.25 -8.48
CA CYS A 317 20.75 4.30 -8.53
C CYS A 317 21.00 5.44 -7.54
N ALA A 318 21.90 5.28 -6.56
CA ALA A 318 22.35 6.34 -5.66
C ALA A 318 23.66 7.01 -6.10
N SER A 319 24.19 6.63 -7.28
CA SER A 319 25.48 7.11 -7.80
C SER A 319 25.51 8.58 -8.23
N GLY A 320 24.36 9.28 -8.20
CA GLY A 320 24.26 10.66 -8.68
C GLY A 320 24.15 10.80 -10.19
N TRP A 321 23.90 9.70 -10.92
CA TRP A 321 23.69 9.71 -12.36
C TRP A 321 22.19 9.85 -12.73
N PRO A 322 21.83 10.58 -13.80
CA PRO A 322 20.45 10.69 -14.24
C PRO A 322 19.90 9.35 -14.71
N SER A 323 18.66 9.00 -14.31
CA SER A 323 17.95 7.86 -14.91
C SER A 323 17.41 8.24 -16.29
N VAL A 324 17.44 7.30 -17.22
CA VAL A 324 16.96 7.48 -18.60
C VAL A 324 15.72 6.62 -18.85
N TYR A 325 14.77 7.22 -19.53
CA TYR A 325 13.47 6.64 -19.84
C TYR A 325 13.22 6.75 -21.33
N ALA A 326 12.57 5.74 -21.92
CA ALA A 326 12.04 5.87 -23.28
C ALA A 326 10.88 6.88 -23.25
N ARG A 327 10.95 7.89 -24.12
CA ARG A 327 10.05 9.04 -24.14
C ARG A 327 8.75 8.67 -24.84
N VAL A 328 7.67 8.56 -24.06
CA VAL A 328 6.35 8.15 -24.59
C VAL A 328 5.89 9.04 -25.75
N SER A 329 6.07 10.36 -25.66
CA SER A 329 5.64 11.28 -26.72
C SER A 329 6.33 11.03 -28.08
N TYR A 330 7.56 10.51 -28.07
CA TYR A 330 8.28 10.12 -29.28
C TYR A 330 7.64 8.88 -29.94
N PHE A 331 7.14 7.94 -29.14
CA PHE A 331 6.59 6.67 -29.59
C PHE A 331 5.08 6.67 -29.82
N LEU A 332 4.37 7.80 -29.66
CA LEU A 332 2.90 7.86 -29.80
C LEU A 332 2.38 7.37 -31.15
N SER A 333 3.12 7.60 -32.24
CA SER A 333 2.78 7.06 -33.56
C SER A 333 2.76 5.55 -33.56
N TRP A 334 3.89 4.94 -33.20
CA TRP A 334 4.02 3.49 -33.09
C TRP A 334 3.02 2.88 -32.11
N ILE A 335 2.80 3.51 -30.94
CA ILE A 335 1.84 3.03 -29.94
C ILE A 335 0.43 2.93 -30.57
N ASN A 336 -0.08 3.99 -31.20
CA ASN A 336 -1.44 3.93 -31.76
C ASN A 336 -1.58 2.93 -32.90
N GLU A 337 -0.55 2.74 -33.72
CA GLU A 337 -0.55 1.76 -34.81
C GLU A 337 -0.57 0.33 -34.28
N ASN A 338 -0.18 0.11 -33.01
CA ASN A 338 -0.01 -1.21 -32.42
C ASN A 338 -0.91 -1.49 -31.20
N ILE A 339 -1.87 -0.63 -30.87
CA ILE A 339 -2.90 -0.88 -29.83
C ILE A 339 -4.19 -1.51 -30.39
N TRP A 340 -4.30 -1.64 -31.72
CA TRP A 340 -5.40 -2.28 -32.43
C TRP A 340 -4.92 -3.53 -33.18
#